data_AF-A0A2R6BCM0-F1
#
_entry.id   AF-A0A2R6BCM0-F1
#
_cell.length_a   1.000
_cell.length_b   1.000
_cell.length_c   1.000
_cell.angle_alpha   90.00
_cell.angle_beta   90.00
_cell.angle_gamma   90.00
#
_symmetry.space_group_name_H-M   'P 1'
#
loop_
_entity.id
_entity.type
_entity.pdbx_description
1 polymer ?
#
loop_
_entity_poly.entity_id
_entity_poly.type
_entity_poly.pdbx_seq_one_letter_code
_entity_poly.pdbx_strand_id
1 'polypeptide(L)'
;MPRNNRKTRGGSRDGRLEHFNLYENVIRITDHKLKRIVDVDYRNGEMYCEVCETTECIHTGYAWSIYQRYTAKGTHERLTL
;
A
#
# COMPACT_ATOMS: atom_id res chain seq x y z
N MET A 1 21.66 32.86 -1.80
CA MET A 1 20.74 31.96 -1.05
C MET A 1 20.52 30.69 -1.88
N PRO A 2 21.09 29.53 -1.51
CA PRO A 2 20.80 28.30 -2.26
C PRO A 2 19.34 27.89 -2.00
N ARG A 3 18.57 27.71 -3.08
CA ARG A 3 17.19 27.22 -3.03
C ARG A 3 17.21 25.78 -2.51
N ASN A 4 16.55 25.56 -1.39
CA ASN A 4 16.43 24.26 -0.76
C ASN A 4 15.61 23.33 -1.67
N ASN A 5 16.29 22.45 -2.40
CA ASN A 5 15.70 21.46 -3.29
C ASN A 5 15.14 20.31 -2.43
N ARG A 6 13.92 20.50 -1.90
CA ARG A 6 13.20 19.47 -1.16
C ARG A 6 12.87 18.33 -2.15
N LYS A 7 13.75 17.33 -2.21
CA LYS A 7 13.54 16.06 -2.93
C LYS A 7 12.18 15.49 -2.49
N THR A 8 11.18 15.61 -3.34
CA THR A 8 9.88 14.95 -3.17
C THR A 8 10.12 13.46 -3.30
N ARG A 9 10.24 12.76 -2.16
CA ARG A 9 10.21 11.30 -2.12
C ARG A 9 8.91 10.88 -2.80
N GLY A 10 9.02 10.06 -3.84
CA GLY A 10 7.91 9.63 -4.68
C GLY A 10 6.76 9.05 -3.85
N GLY A 11 5.68 9.82 -3.77
CA GLY A 11 4.36 9.42 -3.32
C GLY A 11 3.40 10.27 -4.12
N SER A 12 2.63 9.64 -5.00
CA SER A 12 1.69 10.31 -5.90
C SER A 12 0.76 11.22 -5.10
N ARG A 13 0.78 12.52 -5.37
CA ARG A 13 -0.11 13.52 -4.76
C ARG A 13 -1.57 13.45 -5.25
N ASP A 14 -2.02 12.33 -5.83
CA ASP A 14 -3.40 12.16 -6.31
C ASP A 14 -3.80 10.68 -6.54
N GLY A 15 -3.26 9.76 -5.74
CA GLY A 15 -3.60 8.34 -5.86
C GLY A 15 -4.97 8.06 -5.24
N ARG A 16 -5.87 7.38 -5.95
CA ARG A 16 -7.18 6.96 -5.42
C ARG A 16 -7.07 6.22 -4.08
N LEU A 17 -6.04 5.38 -3.94
CA LEU A 17 -5.80 4.53 -2.77
C LEU A 17 -4.54 4.97 -2.04
N GLU A 18 -4.65 5.11 -0.73
CA GLU A 18 -3.56 5.48 0.16
C GLU A 18 -3.47 4.50 1.32
N HIS A 19 -2.29 3.94 1.55
CA HIS A 19 -2.03 3.13 2.73
C HIS A 19 -2.12 3.98 4.00
N PHE A 20 -3.04 3.64 4.89
CA PHE A 20 -3.28 4.36 6.14
C PHE A 20 -2.61 3.67 7.34
N ASN A 21 -2.80 2.36 7.50
CA ASN A 21 -2.27 1.63 8.65
C ASN A 21 -2.12 0.12 8.39
N LEU A 22 -1.23 -0.53 9.14
CA LEU A 22 -1.14 -1.99 9.27
C LEU A 22 -1.45 -2.36 10.72
N TYR A 23 -2.41 -3.25 10.94
CA TYR A 23 -2.70 -3.76 12.28
C TYR A 23 -3.09 -5.23 12.21
N GLU A 24 -2.38 -6.08 12.96
CA GLU A 24 -2.52 -7.54 12.92
C GLU A 24 -2.41 -8.09 11.48
N ASN A 25 -3.48 -8.69 10.97
CA ASN A 25 -3.59 -9.22 9.61
C ASN A 25 -4.39 -8.28 8.69
N VAL A 26 -4.64 -7.04 9.10
CA VAL A 26 -5.47 -6.07 8.36
C VAL A 26 -4.61 -4.95 7.78
N ILE A 27 -4.79 -4.69 6.48
CA ILE A 27 -4.24 -3.55 5.77
C ILE A 27 -5.36 -2.52 5.59
N ARG A 28 -5.21 -1.34 6.21
CA ARG A 28 -6.19 -0.25 6.10
C ARG A 28 -5.81 0.71 4.99
N ILE A 29 -6.75 0.96 4.09
CA ILE A 29 -6.58 1.79 2.90
C ILE A 29 -7.61 2.91 2.93
N THR A 30 -7.18 4.15 2.74
CA THR A 30 -8.08 5.25 2.42
C THR A 30 -8.41 5.20 0.93
N ASP A 31 -9.69 5.01 0.57
CA ASP A 31 -10.16 5.17 -0.81
C ASP A 31 -10.79 6.55 -0.97
N HIS A 32 -10.06 7.45 -1.62
CA HIS A 32 -10.47 8.84 -1.85
C HIS A 32 -11.68 8.96 -2.79
N LYS A 33 -11.89 7.98 -3.68
CA LYS A 33 -13.09 7.94 -4.55
C LYS A 33 -14.33 7.55 -3.75
N LEU A 34 -14.21 6.61 -2.82
CA LEU A 34 -15.31 6.18 -1.94
C LEU A 34 -15.47 7.05 -0.69
N LYS A 35 -14.49 7.93 -0.41
CA LYS A 35 -14.42 8.78 0.79
C LYS A 35 -14.54 7.99 2.09
N ARG A 36 -13.89 6.82 2.16
CA ARG A 36 -13.91 5.96 3.35
C ARG A 36 -12.62 5.18 3.52
N ILE A 37 -12.43 4.67 4.74
CA ILE A 37 -11.44 3.65 5.05
C ILE A 37 -12.01 2.29 4.62
N VAL A 38 -11.14 1.48 4.02
CA VAL A 38 -11.36 0.13 3.56
C VAL A 38 -10.38 -0.77 4.29
N ASP A 39 -10.92 -1.76 5.00
CA ASP A 39 -10.13 -2.79 5.67
C ASP A 39 -9.99 -3.98 4.71
N VAL A 40 -8.75 -4.44 4.54
CA VAL A 40 -8.41 -5.63 3.75
C VAL A 40 -7.72 -6.63 4.66
N ASP A 41 -8.38 -7.77 4.87
CA ASP A 41 -7.92 -8.84 5.72
C ASP A 41 -7.06 -9.83 4.94
N TYR A 42 -5.89 -10.15 5.48
CA TYR A 42 -5.12 -11.31 5.04
C TYR A 42 -5.62 -12.54 5.80
N ARG A 43 -6.31 -13.44 5.10
CA ARG A 43 -6.86 -14.68 5.69
C ARG A 43 -6.70 -15.85 4.73
N ASN A 44 -6.31 -17.00 5.25
CA ASN A 44 -6.10 -18.23 4.46
C ASN A 44 -5.15 -18.07 3.26
N GLY A 45 -4.15 -17.19 3.37
CA GLY A 45 -3.19 -16.94 2.30
C GLY A 45 -3.63 -15.91 1.26
N GLU A 46 -4.82 -15.32 1.40
CA GLU A 46 -5.42 -14.42 0.41
C GLU A 46 -5.88 -13.10 1.03
N MET A 47 -5.95 -12.05 0.22
CA MET A 47 -6.45 -10.73 0.62
C MET A 47 -7.95 -10.66 0.37
N TYR A 48 -8.74 -10.33 1.38
CA TYR A 48 -10.18 -10.17 1.29
C TYR A 48 -10.57 -8.74 1.66
N CYS A 49 -11.33 -8.06 0.80
CA CYS A 49 -11.81 -6.70 1.06
C CYS A 49 -13.17 -6.75 1.75
N GLU A 50 -13.27 -6.22 2.97
CA GLU A 50 -14.53 -6.19 3.73
C GLU A 50 -15.56 -5.22 3.15
N VAL A 51 -15.16 -4.27 2.29
CA VAL A 51 -16.07 -3.32 1.63
C VAL A 51 -16.61 -3.85 0.30
N CYS A 52 -15.80 -4.58 -0.45
CA CYS A 52 -16.22 -5.17 -1.74
C CYS A 52 -16.68 -6.63 -1.61
N GLU A 53 -16.49 -7.23 -0.43
CA GLU A 53 -16.83 -8.62 -0.09
C GLU A 53 -16.23 -9.66 -1.04
N THR A 54 -15.07 -9.36 -1.61
CA THR A 54 -14.40 -10.17 -2.63
C THR A 54 -12.88 -10.19 -2.43
N THR A 55 -12.23 -11.24 -2.94
CA THR A 55 -10.76 -11.31 -3.03
C THR A 55 -10.22 -10.61 -4.30
N GLU A 56 -11.11 -10.29 -5.24
CA GLU A 56 -10.76 -9.68 -6.54
C GLU A 56 -11.31 -8.25 -6.65
N CYS A 57 -10.56 -7.27 -6.14
CA CYS A 57 -10.87 -5.85 -6.36
C CYS A 57 -9.61 -4.98 -6.34
N ILE A 58 -9.78 -3.69 -6.60
CA ILE A 58 -8.68 -2.73 -6.58
C ILE A 58 -8.02 -2.62 -5.19
N HIS A 59 -8.78 -2.81 -4.10
CA HIS A 59 -8.28 -2.74 -2.73
C HIS A 59 -7.39 -3.94 -2.39
N THR A 60 -7.79 -5.16 -2.78
CA THR A 60 -6.97 -6.36 -2.55
C THR A 60 -5.69 -6.35 -3.37
N GLY A 61 -5.75 -5.88 -4.62
CA GLY A 61 -4.55 -5.68 -5.45
C GLY A 61 -3.58 -4.66 -4.84
N TYR A 62 -4.10 -3.54 -4.34
CA TYR A 62 -3.28 -2.55 -3.64
C TYR A 62 -2.69 -3.12 -2.34
N ALA A 63 -3.48 -3.83 -1.54
CA ALA A 63 -3.04 -4.49 -0.31
C ALA A 63 -1.90 -5.48 -0.57
N TRP A 64 -1.96 -6.26 -1.65
CA TRP A 64 -0.86 -7.13 -2.08
C TRP A 64 0.42 -6.35 -2.38
N SER A 65 0.34 -5.19 -3.04
CA SER A 65 1.52 -4.36 -3.30
C SER A 65 2.17 -3.85 -2.01
N ILE A 66 1.37 -3.52 -0.99
CA ILE A 66 1.86 -3.13 0.34
C ILE A 66 2.52 -4.32 1.02
N TYR A 67 1.85 -5.48 1.04
CA TYR A 67 2.40 -6.70 1.60
C TYR A 67 3.77 -7.06 1.00
N GLN A 68 3.88 -7.05 -0.33
CA GLN A 68 5.13 -7.31 -1.03
C GLN A 68 6.22 -6.31 -0.65
N ARG A 69 5.89 -5.02 -0.49
CA ARG A 69 6.85 -3.98 -0.10
C ARG A 69 7.52 -4.26 1.25
N TYR A 70 6.80 -4.86 2.19
CA TYR A 70 7.32 -5.14 3.55
C TYR A 70 7.87 -6.57 3.71
N THR A 71 7.47 -7.51 2.84
CA THR A 71 7.86 -8.92 2.96
C THR A 71 8.88 -9.37 1.92
N ALA A 72 9.11 -8.59 0.86
CA ALA A 72 10.19 -8.84 -0.07
C ALA A 72 11.54 -8.71 0.67
N LYS A 73 12.21 -9.85 0.90
CA LYS A 73 13.59 -9.89 1.39
C LYS A 73 14.46 -9.07 0.43
N GLY A 74 15.15 -8.06 0.96
CA GLY A 74 15.85 -7.06 0.16
C GLY A 74 16.84 -7.66 -0.84
N THR A 75 16.62 -7.39 -2.13
CA THR A 75 17.66 -7.37 -3.16
C THR A 75 18.38 -6.01 -3.09
N HIS A 76 19.09 -5.76 -1.98
CA HIS A 76 20.19 -4.80 -2.01
C HIS A 76 21.42 -5.53 -2.52
N GLU A 77 21.45 -5.82 -3.82
CA GLU A 77 22.70 -6.20 -4.47
C GLU A 77 23.62 -4.98 -4.41
N ARG A 78 24.73 -5.13 -3.68
CA ARG A 78 25.83 -4.18 -3.64
C ARG A 78 26.29 -3.93 -5.07
N LEU A 79 25.93 -2.77 -5.65
CA LEU A 79 26.70 -2.20 -6.75
C LEU A 79 28.02 -1.69 -6.17
N THR A 80 28.97 -2.59 -6.01
CA THR A 80 30.40 -2.25 -6.00
C THR A 80 30.87 -2.36 -7.45
N LEU A 81 30.98 -1.22 -8.13
CA LEU A 81 31.91 -1.01 -9.22
C LEU A 81 33.06 -0.17 -8.68
#